data_AF-X1RRS4-F1
#
_entry.id   AF-X1RRS4-F1
#
_cell.length_a   1.000
_cell.length_b   1.000
_cell.length_c   1.000
_cell.angle_alpha   90.00
_cell.angle_beta   90.00
_cell.angle_gamma   90.00
#
_symmetry.space_group_name_H-M   'P 1'
#
loop_
_entity.id
_entity.type
_entity.pdbx_description
1 polymer ?
#
loop_
_entity_poly.entity_id
_entity_poly.type
_entity_poly.pdbx_seq_one_letter_code
_entity_poly.pdbx_strand_id
1 'polypeptide(L)' 'MKMTVGFFSLARRLSKTKSVVLEITPGATLRDVLVKLGDQFPMLLGELIVPESYDLR' A
#
# COMPACT_ATOMS: atom_id res chain seq x y z
N MET A 1 -2.01 12.23 9.89
CA MET A 1 -3.32 11.59 10.13
C MET A 1 -3.19 10.08 10.07
N LYS A 2 -4.09 9.33 10.71
CA LYS A 2 -4.15 7.86 10.61
C LYS A 2 -5.18 7.46 9.56
N MET A 3 -4.78 6.63 8.61
CA MET A 3 -5.65 6.11 7.55
C MET A 3 -5.61 4.58 7.58
N THR A 4 -6.77 3.94 7.56
CA THR A 4 -6.87 2.48 7.46
C THR A 4 -6.96 2.08 6.00
N VAL A 5 -6.02 1.24 5.54
CA VAL A 5 -6.04 0.63 4.21
C VAL A 5 -6.54 -0.80 4.34
N GLY A 6 -7.61 -1.13 3.62
CA GLY A 6 -8.17 -2.48 3.55
C GLY A 6 -7.54 -3.29 2.41
N PHE A 7 -7.14 -4.53 2.70
CA PHE A 7 -6.64 -5.45 1.69
C PHE A 7 -7.68 -6.50 1.31
N PHE A 8 -7.82 -6.72 0.01
CA PHE A 8 -8.78 -7.65 -0.60
C PHE A 8 -8.06 -8.61 -1.53
N SER A 9 -8.63 -9.81 -1.70
CA SER A 9 -8.17 -10.82 -2.68
C SER A 9 -6.64 -11.05 -2.64
N LEU A 10 -5.93 -10.72 -3.72
CA LEU A 10 -4.48 -10.92 -3.83
C LEU A 10 -3.70 -10.10 -2.79
N ALA A 11 -4.05 -8.83 -2.58
CA ALA A 11 -3.38 -7.97 -1.61
C ALA A 11 -3.42 -8.56 -0.20
N ARG A 12 -4.55 -9.16 0.19
CA ARG A 12 -4.71 -9.86 1.48
C ARG A 12 -3.89 -11.15 1.54
N ARG A 13 -3.84 -11.91 0.44
CA ARG A 13 -3.05 -13.14 0.36
C ARG A 13 -1.55 -12.89 0.49
N LEU A 14 -1.07 -11.78 -0.07
CA LEU A 14 0.34 -11.38 -0.03
C LEU A 14 0.71 -10.77 1.32
N SER A 15 -0.05 -9.77 1.79
CA SER A 15 0.23 -9.07 3.05
C SER A 15 -0.08 -9.88 4.33
N LYS A 16 -0.82 -10.99 4.20
CA LYS A 16 -1.30 -11.83 5.33
C LYS A 16 -2.13 -11.09 6.38
N THR A 17 -2.64 -9.90 6.07
CA THR A 17 -3.53 -9.13 6.93
C THR A 17 -4.73 -8.61 6.15
N LYS A 18 -5.84 -8.36 6.85
CA LYS A 18 -7.06 -7.78 6.25
C LYS A 18 -6.95 -6.26 6.07
N SER A 19 -6.10 -5.61 6.87
CA SER A 19 -5.93 -4.16 6.85
C SER A 19 -4.65 -3.73 7.55
N VAL A 20 -4.23 -2.50 7.30
CA VAL A 20 -3.15 -1.82 8.02
C VAL A 20 -3.55 -0.38 8.33
N VAL A 21 -3.10 0.14 9.46
CA VAL A 21 -3.21 1.57 9.77
C VAL A 21 -1.91 2.24 9.39
N LEU A 22 -1.98 3.21 8.48
CA LEU A 22 -0.84 4.00 8.04
C LEU A 22 -0.89 5.40 8.66
N GLU A 23 0.28 5.90 9.02
CA GLU A 23 0.45 7.31 9.34
C GLU A 23 0.80 8.08 8.07
N ILE A 24 -0.08 9.00 7.70
CA ILE A 24 -0.04 9.74 6.44
C ILE A 24 0.09 11.25 6.72
N THR A 25 0.91 11.94 5.95
CA THR A 25 1.07 13.40 6.03
C THR A 25 -0.20 14.11 5.51
N PRO A 26 -0.61 15.27 6.07
CA PRO A 26 -1.66 16.07 5.46
C PRO A 26 -1.34 16.41 4.00
N GLY A 27 -2.31 16.24 3.09
CA GLY A 27 -2.11 16.47 1.65
C GLY A 27 -1.40 15.33 0.90
N ALA A 28 -1.14 14.20 1.53
CA ALA A 28 -0.56 13.05 0.84
C ALA A 28 -1.43 12.58 -0.32
N THR A 29 -0.76 12.21 -1.41
CA THR A 29 -1.37 11.66 -2.61
C THR A 29 -1.52 10.14 -2.51
N LEU A 30 -2.28 9.55 -3.44
CA LEU A 30 -2.34 8.08 -3.56
C LEU A 30 -0.94 7.47 -3.74
N ARG A 31 -0.07 8.12 -4.52
CA ARG A 31 1.32 7.66 -4.72
C ARG A 31 2.08 7.57 -3.39
N ASP A 32 1.96 8.58 -2.52
CA ASP A 32 2.61 8.57 -1.21
C ASP A 32 2.11 7.42 -0.32
N VAL A 33 0.83 7.08 -0.43
CA VAL A 33 0.25 5.90 0.24
C VAL A 33 0.85 4.62 -0.32
N LEU A 34 0.97 4.50 -1.64
CA LEU A 34 1.53 3.32 -2.30
C LEU A 34 3.02 3.15 -2.01
N VAL A 35 3.79 4.24 -1.90
CA VAL A 35 5.18 4.20 -1.42
C VAL A 35 5.24 3.61 -0.02
N LYS A 36 4.49 4.16 0.94
CA LYS A 36 4.45 3.65 2.32
C LYS A 36 4.01 2.18 2.40
N LEU A 37 3.04 1.79 1.57
CA LEU A 37 2.60 0.40 1.48
C LEU A 37 3.70 -0.50 0.91
N GLY A 38 4.41 -0.06 -0.12
CA GLY A 38 5.54 -0.79 -0.69
C GLY A 38 6.68 -0.98 0.31
N ASP A 39 6.98 0.05 1.10
CA ASP A 39 8.01 -0.01 2.15
C ASP A 39 7.62 -1.00 3.26
N GLN A 40 6.37 -0.98 3.70
CA GLN A 40 5.89 -1.86 4.79
C GLN A 40 5.55 -3.28 4.31
N PHE A 41 5.16 -3.42 3.06
CA PHE A 41 4.76 -4.69 2.43
C PHE A 41 5.47 -4.86 1.07
N PRO A 42 6.78 -5.16 1.05
CA PRO A 42 7.54 -5.29 -0.20
C PRO A 42 6.99 -6.34 -1.17
N MET A 43 6.26 -7.34 -0.67
CA MET A 43 5.59 -8.34 -1.50
C MET A 43 4.45 -7.79 -2.37
N LEU A 44 4.00 -6.55 -2.16
CA LEU A 44 3.03 -5.88 -3.02
C LEU A 44 3.70 -5.24 -4.25
N LEU A 45 5.01 -4.99 -4.20
CA LEU A 45 5.78 -4.45 -5.31
C LEU A 45 5.89 -5.48 -6.43
N GLY A 46 5.67 -5.06 -7.67
CA GLY A 46 5.65 -5.91 -8.86
C GLY A 46 4.35 -6.70 -9.04
N GLU A 47 3.68 -7.11 -7.96
CA GLU A 47 2.41 -7.85 -8.03
C GLU A 47 1.19 -6.92 -8.14
N LEU A 48 1.20 -5.82 -7.39
CA LEU A 48 0.08 -4.87 -7.31
C LEU A 48 0.50 -3.42 -7.48
N ILE A 49 1.72 -3.08 -7.05
CA ILE A 49 2.30 -1.74 -7.13
C ILE A 49 3.46 -1.79 -8.11
N VAL A 50 3.42 -0.96 -9.15
CA VAL A 50 4.51 -0.79 -10.11
C VAL A 50 5.68 -0.07 -9.40
N PRO A 51 6.85 -0.69 -9.20
CA PRO A 51 7.93 -0.11 -8.38
C PRO A 51 8.48 1.22 -8.90
N GLU A 52 8.47 1.44 -10.21
CA GLU A 52 9.07 2.62 -10.84
C GLU A 52 8.18 3.87 -10.70
N SER A 53 6.86 3.68 -10.71
CA SER A 53 5.89 4.78 -10.69
C SER A 53 5.11 4.90 -9.37
N TYR A 54 5.17 3.85 -8.54
CA TYR A 54 4.29 3.65 -7.39
C TYR A 54 2.83 3.91 -7.74
N ASP A 55 2.39 3.27 -8.81
CA ASP A 55 1.01 3.24 -9.28
C ASP A 55 0.45 1.81 -9.18
N LEU A 56 -0.87 1.68 -9.25
CA LEU A 56 -1.53 0.39 -9.28
C LEU A 56 -1.41 -0.26 -10.66
N ARG A 57 -1.28 -1.59 -10.67
CA ARG A 57 -1.26 -2.39 -11.89
C ARG A 57 -2.65 -2.66 -12.45
#